data_AF-A0A9P5ZB41-F1
#
_entry.id   AF-A0A9P5ZB41-F1
#
_cell.length_a   1.000
_cell.length_b   1.000
_cell.length_c   1.000
_cell.angle_alpha   90.00
_cell.angle_beta   90.00
_cell.angle_gamma   90.00
#
_symmetry.space_group_name_H-M   'P 1'
#
loop_
_entity.id
_entity.type
_entity.pdbx_description
1 polymer ?
#
loop_
_entity_poly.entity_id
_entity_poly.type
_entity_poly.pdbx_seq_one_letter_code
_entity_poly.pdbx_strand_id
1 'polypeptide(L)'
;MAPVATTEQYASPTSDVQKYSTLEDYHGNYQFAPIEEAQVSRAMIKRYFTTMYERAVSDVVIVGAGSAGLSCAYHLAKSRPDLKITIIEASVSPGGGAWLGGQLMTAMVIRKPADRFLREIGVPYEDEGAFVVVKHAALFTSTLLSKVLAMPNVVLMNATAVEDLIVHKDFEGKQRVAGVVTNWTLVALNHDTQSCMDPNTITAPVIISATGHDGPMGAFSAKRMVSAGLLKELGNMRGLDMNRAEPAIVNGTREVTPGLILTGMELSEHDGSNRMGPTFGAMIGSGIKAAEEAIRILDTTEIVGGKIVGKVSI
;
A
#
# COMPACT_ATOMS: atom_id res chain seq x y z
N MET A 1 -3.61 41.67 -27.42
CA MET A 1 -3.33 41.86 -25.98
C MET A 1 -1.86 41.56 -25.77
N ALA A 2 -1.08 42.53 -25.30
CA ALA A 2 0.32 42.30 -24.94
C ALA A 2 0.40 41.39 -23.71
N PRO A 3 1.38 40.48 -23.60
CA PRO A 3 1.56 39.68 -22.40
C PRO A 3 1.91 40.60 -21.23
N VAL A 4 1.14 40.51 -20.15
CA VAL A 4 1.50 41.13 -18.88
C VAL A 4 2.76 40.42 -18.39
N ALA A 5 3.87 41.15 -18.35
CA ALA A 5 5.12 40.64 -17.79
C ALA A 5 4.96 40.45 -16.28
N THR A 6 4.68 39.23 -15.84
CA THR A 6 4.83 38.85 -14.43
C THR A 6 6.32 38.77 -14.13
N THR A 7 6.87 39.83 -13.54
CA THR A 7 8.21 39.84 -12.95
C THR A 7 8.19 39.02 -11.66
N GLU A 8 8.11 37.69 -11.77
CA GLU A 8 8.41 36.82 -10.63
C GLU A 8 9.92 36.82 -10.41
N GLN A 9 10.43 37.82 -9.69
CA GLN A 9 11.75 37.74 -9.07
C GLN A 9 11.67 36.72 -7.92
N TYR A 10 11.94 35.44 -8.23
CA TYR A 10 12.29 34.49 -7.20
C TYR A 10 13.65 34.90 -6.64
N ALA A 11 13.64 35.58 -5.50
CA ALA A 11 14.83 35.81 -4.72
C ALA A 11 15.55 34.47 -4.53
N SER A 12 16.81 34.40 -4.96
CA SER A 12 17.71 33.31 -4.62
C SER A 12 17.75 33.19 -3.09
N PRO A 13 17.86 31.99 -2.51
CA PRO A 13 17.92 31.84 -1.05
C PRO A 13 19.25 32.40 -0.54
N THR A 14 19.31 33.71 -0.32
CA THR A 14 20.33 34.34 0.51
C THR A 14 20.06 33.94 1.95
N SER A 15 21.11 33.51 2.65
CA SER A 15 21.13 32.91 3.99
C SER A 15 20.74 33.86 5.14
N ASP A 16 19.84 34.82 4.92
CA ASP A 16 19.25 35.63 5.97
C ASP A 16 17.90 35.01 6.36
N VAL A 17 17.89 34.32 7.50
CA VAL A 17 16.65 33.80 8.09
C VAL A 17 15.76 34.98 8.45
N GLN A 18 14.80 35.28 7.58
CA GLN A 18 13.76 36.27 7.84
C GLN A 18 12.99 35.81 9.09
N LYS A 19 13.25 36.45 10.24
CA LYS A 19 12.57 36.15 11.49
C LYS A 19 11.15 36.72 11.42
N TYR A 20 10.17 35.85 11.22
CA TYR A 20 8.76 36.21 11.30
C TYR A 20 8.35 36.46 12.76
N SER A 21 7.50 37.45 13.01
CA SER A 21 6.84 37.61 14.31
C SER A 21 5.75 36.56 14.46
N THR A 22 5.85 35.71 15.48
CA THR A 22 4.86 34.68 15.84
C THR A 22 4.57 34.78 17.33
N LEU A 23 3.34 34.48 17.75
CA LEU A 23 2.93 34.52 19.17
C LEU A 23 2.06 33.31 19.50
N GLU A 24 2.52 32.50 20.46
CA GLU A 24 1.71 31.43 21.05
C GLU A 24 0.99 32.00 22.27
N ASP A 25 -0.27 32.44 22.09
CA ASP A 25 -1.11 32.96 23.16
C ASP A 25 -2.56 32.49 23.00
N TYR A 26 -2.97 31.56 23.87
CA TYR A 26 -4.31 31.00 23.90
C TYR A 26 -5.37 31.91 24.55
N HIS A 27 -4.99 33.10 25.01
CA HIS A 27 -5.89 34.12 25.59
C HIS A 27 -6.37 35.16 24.57
N GLY A 28 -6.17 34.91 23.27
CA GLY A 28 -6.74 35.70 22.18
C GLY A 28 -5.74 36.46 21.31
N ASN A 29 -4.44 36.40 21.61
CA ASN A 29 -3.40 37.05 20.80
C ASN A 29 -2.56 36.05 19.98
N TYR A 30 -3.06 34.84 19.73
CA TYR A 30 -2.34 33.84 18.93
C TYR A 30 -2.03 34.38 17.52
N GLN A 31 -0.77 34.29 17.09
CA GLN A 31 -0.29 34.80 15.81
C GLN A 31 0.63 33.79 15.12
N PHE A 32 0.21 33.33 13.94
CA PHE A 32 1.07 32.60 13.01
C PHE A 32 1.96 33.55 12.20
N ALA A 33 3.03 33.00 11.62
CA ALA A 33 3.76 33.71 10.57
C ALA A 33 2.84 33.99 9.36
N PRO A 34 3.01 35.12 8.65
CA PRO A 34 2.21 35.42 7.47
C PRO A 34 2.47 34.40 6.35
N ILE A 35 1.43 34.12 5.56
CA ILE A 35 1.47 33.17 4.43
C ILE A 35 0.49 33.62 3.34
N GLU A 36 0.79 33.27 2.09
CA GLU A 36 -0.10 33.47 0.92
C GLU A 36 -0.60 32.13 0.37
N GLU A 37 -1.81 32.11 -0.19
CA GLU A 37 -2.45 30.91 -0.71
C GLU A 37 -1.62 30.20 -1.79
N ALA A 38 -0.96 30.99 -2.66
CA ALA A 38 -0.10 30.46 -3.72
C ALA A 38 1.13 29.72 -3.17
N GLN A 39 1.65 30.11 -2.00
CA GLN A 39 2.76 29.42 -1.35
C GLN A 39 2.36 28.01 -0.91
N VAL A 40 1.15 27.87 -0.35
CA VAL A 40 0.57 26.58 0.06
C VAL A 40 0.33 25.69 -1.15
N SER A 41 -0.30 26.22 -2.21
CA SER A 41 -0.56 25.49 -3.46
C SER A 41 0.74 24.98 -4.11
N ARG A 42 1.74 25.86 -4.30
CA ARG A 42 3.05 25.50 -4.85
C ARG A 42 3.76 24.45 -3.99
N ALA A 43 3.68 24.57 -2.67
CA ALA A 43 4.31 23.62 -1.74
C ALA A 43 3.76 22.20 -1.90
N MET A 44 2.44 22.05 -2.07
CA MET A 44 1.78 20.76 -2.26
C MET A 44 2.03 20.19 -3.66
N ILE A 45 1.77 20.98 -4.71
CA ILE A 45 1.93 20.56 -6.11
C ILE A 45 3.38 20.08 -6.35
N LYS A 46 4.37 20.89 -5.94
CA LYS A 46 5.79 20.53 -6.14
C LYS A 46 6.11 19.16 -5.56
N ARG A 47 5.71 18.90 -4.31
CA ARG A 47 6.00 17.65 -3.61
C ARG A 47 5.25 16.48 -4.25
N TYR A 48 3.96 16.64 -4.53
CA TYR A 48 3.15 15.56 -5.10
C TYR A 48 3.66 15.13 -6.48
N PHE A 49 3.92 16.09 -7.38
CA PHE A 49 4.43 15.78 -8.72
C PHE A 49 5.88 15.29 -8.71
N THR A 50 6.71 15.74 -7.75
CA THR A 50 8.05 15.15 -7.56
C THR A 50 7.93 13.68 -7.16
N THR A 51 7.07 13.36 -6.19
CA THR A 51 6.80 11.98 -5.78
C THR A 51 6.28 11.13 -6.95
N MET A 52 5.31 11.64 -7.73
CA MET A 52 4.81 10.91 -8.91
C MET A 52 5.91 10.65 -9.93
N TYR A 53 6.75 11.66 -10.22
CA TYR A 53 7.86 11.53 -11.14
C TYR A 53 8.88 10.48 -10.67
N GLU A 54 9.28 10.53 -9.40
CA GLU A 54 10.24 9.59 -8.82
C GLU A 54 9.71 8.15 -8.73
N ARG A 55 8.39 7.99 -8.57
CA ARG A 55 7.71 6.70 -8.38
C ARG A 55 7.07 6.14 -9.65
N ALA A 56 7.17 6.83 -10.78
CA ALA A 56 6.78 6.27 -12.09
C ALA A 56 7.49 4.93 -12.39
N VAL A 57 8.69 4.74 -11.83
CA VAL A 57 9.36 3.45 -11.70
C VAL A 57 9.65 3.19 -10.22
N SER A 58 9.11 2.09 -9.69
CA SER A 58 9.31 1.65 -8.31
C SER A 58 9.91 0.25 -8.28
N ASP A 59 10.57 -0.13 -7.18
CA ASP A 59 11.10 -1.49 -7.01
C ASP A 59 10.00 -2.45 -6.57
N VAL A 60 9.09 -1.97 -5.71
CA VAL A 60 7.91 -2.71 -5.28
C VAL A 60 6.69 -1.79 -5.26
N VAL A 61 5.57 -2.28 -5.82
CA VAL A 61 4.26 -1.65 -5.66
C VAL A 61 3.39 -2.52 -4.76
N ILE A 62 2.78 -1.93 -3.74
CA ILE A 62 1.82 -2.58 -2.84
C ILE A 62 0.43 -2.02 -3.12
N VAL A 63 -0.51 -2.85 -3.53
CA VAL A 63 -1.90 -2.46 -3.83
C VAL A 63 -2.79 -2.79 -2.64
N GLY A 64 -3.32 -1.77 -1.98
CA GLY A 64 -4.13 -1.86 -0.77
C GLY A 64 -3.31 -1.68 0.51
N ALA A 65 -3.58 -0.59 1.24
CA ALA A 65 -2.98 -0.26 2.53
C ALA A 65 -3.81 -0.82 3.71
N GLY A 66 -4.31 -2.05 3.57
CA GLY A 66 -4.93 -2.80 4.67
C GLY A 66 -3.91 -3.39 5.65
N SER A 67 -4.36 -4.15 6.64
CA SER A 67 -3.47 -4.77 7.64
C SER A 67 -2.37 -5.65 7.04
N ALA A 68 -2.68 -6.46 6.02
CA ALA A 68 -1.68 -7.27 5.33
C ALA A 68 -0.69 -6.43 4.50
N GLY A 69 -1.19 -5.47 3.71
CA GLY A 69 -0.36 -4.58 2.90
C GLY A 69 0.57 -3.70 3.75
N LEU A 70 0.08 -3.13 4.84
CA LEU A 70 0.89 -2.34 5.78
C LEU A 70 1.90 -3.20 6.54
N SER A 71 1.54 -4.43 6.92
CA SER A 71 2.50 -5.35 7.57
C SER A 71 3.62 -5.74 6.60
N CYS A 72 3.28 -5.98 5.33
CA CYS A 72 4.24 -6.19 4.26
C CYS A 72 5.14 -4.97 4.06
N ALA A 73 4.57 -3.78 3.92
CA ALA A 73 5.31 -2.54 3.73
C ALA A 73 6.31 -2.29 4.85
N TYR A 74 5.88 -2.43 6.11
CA TYR A 74 6.75 -2.26 7.27
C TYR A 74 7.94 -3.22 7.24
N HIS A 75 7.68 -4.51 7.04
CA HIS A 75 8.73 -5.52 7.07
C HIS A 75 9.70 -5.36 5.89
N LEU A 76 9.17 -5.12 4.69
CA LEU A 76 9.97 -4.92 3.49
C LEU A 76 10.85 -3.66 3.59
N ALA A 77 10.26 -2.52 3.96
CA ALA A 77 10.98 -1.26 4.02
C ALA A 77 12.06 -1.25 5.11
N LYS A 78 11.81 -1.90 6.25
CA LYS A 78 12.80 -2.09 7.31
C LYS A 78 13.97 -2.98 6.88
N SER A 79 13.67 -4.08 6.20
CA SER A 79 14.69 -5.06 5.78
C SER A 79 15.50 -4.59 4.57
N ARG A 80 14.91 -3.73 3.72
CA ARG A 80 15.49 -3.25 2.47
C ARG A 80 15.31 -1.73 2.32
N PRO A 81 16.08 -0.92 3.08
CA PRO A 81 15.99 0.53 3.04
C PRO A 81 16.42 1.15 1.70
N ASP A 82 17.07 0.36 0.83
CA ASP A 82 17.47 0.73 -0.52
C ASP A 82 16.31 0.76 -1.54
N LEU A 83 15.21 0.04 -1.26
CA LEU A 83 14.13 -0.14 -2.23
C LEU A 83 13.12 1.01 -2.22
N LYS A 84 12.71 1.45 -3.41
CA LYS A 84 11.55 2.32 -3.62
C LYS A 84 10.25 1.55 -3.50
N ILE A 85 9.60 1.67 -2.34
CA ILE A 85 8.30 1.03 -2.06
C ILE A 85 7.17 2.04 -2.25
N THR A 86 6.23 1.74 -3.13
CA THR A 86 5.09 2.60 -3.44
C THR A 86 3.78 1.89 -3.09
N ILE A 87 3.03 2.44 -2.15
CA ILE A 87 1.74 1.91 -1.70
C ILE A 87 0.63 2.68 -2.40
N ILE A 88 -0.26 1.97 -3.09
CA ILE A 88 -1.46 2.52 -3.74
C ILE A 88 -2.69 2.13 -2.91
N GLU A 89 -3.44 3.10 -2.44
CA GLU A 89 -4.65 2.90 -1.64
C GLU A 89 -5.83 3.65 -2.25
N ALA A 90 -6.91 2.92 -2.53
CA ALA A 90 -8.10 3.48 -3.17
C ALA A 90 -8.84 4.45 -2.23
N SER A 91 -8.91 4.15 -0.94
CA SER A 91 -9.60 4.99 0.02
C SER A 91 -8.80 6.25 0.32
N VAL A 92 -9.49 7.33 0.72
CA VAL A 92 -8.82 8.51 1.30
C VAL A 92 -8.09 8.11 2.59
N SER A 93 -8.71 7.29 3.43
CA SER A 93 -8.10 6.80 4.67
C SER A 93 -7.55 5.38 4.48
N PRO A 94 -6.24 5.15 4.66
CA PRO A 94 -5.67 3.81 4.64
C PRO A 94 -6.09 3.00 5.89
N GLY A 95 -5.68 1.74 5.95
CA GLY A 95 -5.97 0.81 7.06
C GLY A 95 -7.00 -0.26 6.70
N GLY A 96 -7.76 -0.07 5.62
CA GLY A 96 -8.78 -1.01 5.16
C GLY A 96 -9.77 -1.37 6.27
N GLY A 97 -10.06 -2.66 6.43
CA GLY A 97 -10.97 -3.16 7.49
C GLY A 97 -10.39 -3.20 8.91
N ALA A 98 -9.14 -2.79 9.13
CA ALA A 98 -8.45 -2.92 10.43
C ALA A 98 -8.70 -1.74 11.39
N TRP A 99 -9.76 -0.95 11.18
CA TRP A 99 -10.18 0.10 12.10
C TRP A 99 -11.09 -0.43 13.22
N LEU A 100 -11.73 -1.58 13.01
CA LEU A 100 -12.68 -2.20 13.92
C LEU A 100 -12.40 -3.70 14.06
N GLY A 101 -12.99 -4.30 15.09
CA GLY A 101 -13.15 -5.74 15.23
C GLY A 101 -14.42 -6.23 14.51
N GLY A 102 -15.02 -7.30 15.02
CA GLY A 102 -16.28 -7.82 14.48
C GLY A 102 -17.48 -6.93 14.81
N GLN A 103 -18.44 -6.81 13.89
CA GLN A 103 -19.75 -6.19 14.16
C GLN A 103 -19.66 -4.78 14.78
N LEU A 104 -18.73 -3.95 14.28
CA LEU A 104 -18.48 -2.59 14.78
C LEU A 104 -17.89 -2.50 16.20
N MET A 105 -17.56 -3.64 16.83
CA MET A 105 -16.82 -3.66 18.08
C MET A 105 -15.36 -3.26 17.85
N THR A 106 -14.63 -3.09 18.94
CA THR A 106 -13.38 -2.34 18.95
C THR A 106 -12.13 -3.20 19.04
N ALA A 107 -12.19 -4.27 19.84
CA ALA A 107 -11.05 -5.12 20.17
C ALA A 107 -10.53 -5.88 18.95
N MET A 108 -9.20 -6.00 18.84
CA MET A 108 -8.53 -6.74 17.78
C MET A 108 -7.88 -7.99 18.37
N VAL A 109 -8.44 -9.15 18.03
CA VAL A 109 -7.95 -10.47 18.45
C VAL A 109 -6.88 -10.95 17.48
N ILE A 110 -5.75 -11.39 18.01
CA ILE A 110 -4.59 -11.88 17.26
C ILE A 110 -4.11 -13.18 17.89
N ARG A 111 -4.16 -14.29 17.13
CA ARG A 111 -3.60 -15.57 17.57
C ARG A 111 -2.07 -15.57 17.56
N LYS A 112 -1.46 -16.28 18.52
CA LYS A 112 -0.01 -16.47 18.55
C LYS A 112 0.43 -17.36 17.37
N PRO A 113 1.61 -17.14 16.74
CA PRO A 113 2.71 -16.28 17.21
C PRO A 113 2.72 -14.84 16.66
N ALA A 114 1.61 -14.32 16.12
CA ALA A 114 1.57 -12.98 15.51
C ALA A 114 1.70 -11.83 16.54
N ASP A 115 1.56 -12.13 17.83
CA ASP A 115 1.90 -11.24 18.95
C ASP A 115 3.37 -10.79 18.96
N ARG A 116 4.28 -11.54 18.32
CA ARG A 116 5.68 -11.12 18.09
C ARG A 116 5.76 -9.80 17.35
N PHE A 117 4.91 -9.62 16.34
CA PHE A 117 4.89 -8.39 15.57
C PHE A 117 4.40 -7.22 16.40
N LEU A 118 3.40 -7.42 17.27
CA LEU A 118 2.93 -6.37 18.19
C LEU A 118 4.05 -5.86 19.10
N ARG A 119 4.88 -6.77 19.62
CA ARG A 119 6.09 -6.39 20.40
C ARG A 119 7.07 -5.58 19.56
N GLU A 120 7.31 -6.01 18.31
CA GLU A 120 8.21 -5.31 17.40
C GLU A 120 7.76 -3.87 17.10
N ILE A 121 6.46 -3.66 16.89
CA ILE A 121 5.90 -2.32 16.61
C ILE A 121 5.46 -1.56 17.87
N GLY A 122 5.65 -2.13 19.06
CA GLY A 122 5.32 -1.47 20.33
C GLY A 122 3.82 -1.23 20.56
N VAL A 123 2.96 -2.11 20.04
CA VAL A 123 1.51 -2.06 20.29
C VAL A 123 1.19 -2.89 21.55
N PRO A 124 0.64 -2.29 22.61
CA PRO A 124 0.27 -3.02 23.81
C PRO A 124 -0.94 -3.93 23.58
N TYR A 125 -0.97 -5.06 24.27
CA TYR A 125 -2.03 -6.05 24.21
C TYR A 125 -2.20 -6.76 25.55
N GLU A 126 -3.35 -7.38 25.75
CA GLU A 126 -3.66 -8.29 26.84
C GLU A 126 -3.41 -9.73 26.36
N ASP A 127 -2.70 -10.54 27.15
CA ASP A 127 -2.38 -11.93 26.80
C ASP A 127 -3.42 -12.90 27.39
N GLU A 128 -4.07 -13.65 26.51
CA GLU A 128 -5.16 -14.60 26.81
C GLU A 128 -4.73 -16.06 26.53
N GLY A 129 -3.42 -16.33 26.61
CA GLY A 129 -2.86 -17.66 26.38
C GLY A 129 -2.59 -17.95 24.91
N ALA A 130 -3.56 -18.53 24.19
CA ALA A 130 -3.41 -18.92 22.79
C ALA A 130 -3.51 -17.73 21.80
N PHE A 131 -4.01 -16.60 22.28
CA PHE A 131 -4.18 -15.35 21.53
C PHE A 131 -3.92 -14.15 22.44
N VAL A 132 -3.86 -12.98 21.83
CA VAL A 132 -3.74 -11.69 22.49
C VAL A 132 -4.81 -10.74 21.97
N VAL A 133 -5.14 -9.72 22.75
CA VAL A 133 -6.16 -8.73 22.42
C VAL A 133 -5.56 -7.33 22.47
N VAL A 134 -5.55 -6.64 21.33
CA VAL A 134 -5.27 -5.19 21.31
C VAL A 134 -6.56 -4.47 21.65
N LYS A 135 -6.51 -3.55 22.62
CA LYS A 135 -7.68 -2.82 23.14
C LYS A 135 -8.56 -2.18 22.05
N HIS A 136 -7.93 -1.76 20.95
CA HIS A 136 -8.63 -1.21 19.79
C HIS A 136 -7.87 -1.53 18.50
N ALA A 137 -8.56 -2.05 17.49
CA ALA A 137 -8.03 -2.26 16.14
C ALA A 137 -7.32 -1.00 15.57
N ALA A 138 -7.90 0.18 15.78
CA ALA A 138 -7.30 1.47 15.43
C ALA A 138 -5.92 1.71 16.05
N LEU A 139 -5.66 1.22 17.27
CA LEU A 139 -4.34 1.37 17.91
C LEU A 139 -3.26 0.61 17.13
N PHE A 140 -3.55 -0.62 16.72
CA PHE A 140 -2.65 -1.40 15.86
C PHE A 140 -2.43 -0.68 14.53
N THR A 141 -3.53 -0.33 13.84
CA THR A 141 -3.47 0.21 12.48
C THR A 141 -2.78 1.57 12.41
N SER A 142 -3.12 2.50 13.32
CA SER A 142 -2.48 3.82 13.37
C SER A 142 -1.00 3.76 13.75
N THR A 143 -0.63 2.87 14.68
CA THR A 143 0.78 2.69 15.06
C THR A 143 1.60 2.14 13.91
N LEU A 144 1.10 1.10 13.24
CA LEU A 144 1.76 0.50 12.08
C LEU A 144 1.87 1.52 10.94
N LEU A 145 0.79 2.22 10.61
CA LEU A 145 0.77 3.25 9.57
C LEU A 145 1.78 4.37 9.86
N SER A 146 1.82 4.88 11.09
CA SER A 146 2.78 5.91 11.49
C SER A 146 4.23 5.46 11.28
N LYS A 147 4.56 4.23 11.66
CA LYS A 147 5.91 3.68 11.47
C LYS A 147 6.26 3.48 10.00
N VAL A 148 5.31 3.00 9.19
CA VAL A 148 5.50 2.80 7.74
C VAL A 148 5.73 4.14 7.05
N LEU A 149 4.91 5.16 7.34
CA LEU A 149 5.02 6.49 6.71
C LEU A 149 6.26 7.27 7.15
N ALA A 150 6.87 6.91 8.28
CA ALA A 150 8.12 7.51 8.75
C ALA A 150 9.37 6.96 8.01
N MET A 151 9.23 5.88 7.22
CA MET A 151 10.35 5.28 6.50
C MET A 151 10.66 6.07 5.22
N PRO A 152 11.91 6.51 4.98
CA PRO A 152 12.24 7.43 3.89
C PRO A 152 12.05 6.83 2.49
N ASN A 153 12.02 5.51 2.38
CA ASN A 153 11.92 4.79 1.12
C ASN A 153 10.48 4.39 0.75
N VAL A 154 9.51 4.65 1.64
CA VAL A 154 8.08 4.38 1.45
C VAL A 154 7.33 5.63 1.00
N VAL A 155 6.43 5.47 0.02
CA VAL A 155 5.44 6.47 -0.37
C VAL A 155 4.05 5.85 -0.31
N LEU A 156 3.08 6.60 0.24
CA LEU A 156 1.66 6.26 0.16
C LEU A 156 0.96 7.22 -0.80
N MET A 157 0.31 6.66 -1.82
CA MET A 157 -0.61 7.35 -2.72
C MET A 157 -2.03 6.85 -2.41
N ASN A 158 -2.66 7.49 -1.43
CA ASN A 158 -4.07 7.27 -1.10
C ASN A 158 -5.00 8.02 -2.09
N ALA A 159 -6.31 7.73 -2.03
CA ALA A 159 -7.31 8.19 -3.01
C ALA A 159 -6.96 7.83 -4.48
N THR A 160 -6.14 6.79 -4.67
CA THR A 160 -5.65 6.32 -5.96
C THR A 160 -6.00 4.85 -6.11
N ALA A 161 -6.79 4.49 -7.12
CA ALA A 161 -7.17 3.12 -7.41
C ALA A 161 -6.21 2.50 -8.43
N VAL A 162 -6.01 1.19 -8.33
CA VAL A 162 -5.46 0.38 -9.42
C VAL A 162 -6.64 -0.17 -10.22
N GLU A 163 -6.65 0.11 -11.52
CA GLU A 163 -7.75 -0.23 -12.44
C GLU A 163 -7.36 -1.36 -13.40
N ASP A 164 -6.05 -1.53 -13.64
CA ASP A 164 -5.50 -2.59 -14.47
C ASP A 164 -4.07 -2.97 -14.03
N LEU A 165 -3.56 -4.07 -14.57
CA LEU A 165 -2.19 -4.53 -14.44
C LEU A 165 -1.45 -4.31 -15.76
N ILE A 166 -0.19 -3.86 -15.69
CA ILE A 166 0.69 -3.85 -16.86
C ILE A 166 1.21 -5.26 -17.04
N VAL A 167 0.88 -5.91 -18.17
CA VAL A 167 1.30 -7.28 -18.46
C VAL A 167 2.13 -7.31 -19.74
N HIS A 168 3.33 -7.89 -19.64
CA HIS A 168 4.27 -8.03 -20.75
C HIS A 168 4.87 -9.44 -20.77
N LYS A 169 5.44 -9.84 -21.91
CA LYS A 169 6.33 -11.00 -21.94
C LYS A 169 7.66 -10.64 -21.29
N ASP A 170 8.12 -11.47 -20.37
CA ASP A 170 9.43 -11.35 -19.75
C ASP A 170 10.56 -11.87 -20.66
N PHE A 171 11.79 -11.84 -20.14
CA PHE A 171 12.99 -12.32 -20.84
C PHE A 171 12.96 -13.83 -21.13
N GLU A 172 12.12 -14.62 -20.45
CA GLU A 172 11.87 -16.04 -20.73
C GLU A 172 10.67 -16.24 -21.68
N GLY A 173 10.05 -15.17 -22.18
CA GLY A 173 8.89 -15.20 -23.06
C GLY A 173 7.55 -15.47 -22.38
N LYS A 174 7.50 -15.48 -21.03
CA LYS A 174 6.29 -15.75 -20.24
C LYS A 174 5.55 -14.45 -19.91
N GLN A 175 4.22 -14.51 -19.78
CA GLN A 175 3.46 -13.35 -19.31
C GLN A 175 3.86 -13.02 -17.87
N ARG A 176 4.14 -11.74 -17.62
CA ARG A 176 4.58 -11.19 -16.35
C ARG A 176 3.85 -9.88 -16.06
N VAL A 177 3.40 -9.72 -14.83
CA VAL A 177 2.94 -8.44 -14.30
C VAL A 177 4.16 -7.55 -14.05
N ALA A 178 4.21 -6.40 -14.70
CA ALA A 178 5.35 -5.48 -14.74
C ALA A 178 4.99 -4.05 -14.28
N GLY A 179 3.81 -3.88 -13.70
CA GLY A 179 3.37 -2.62 -13.11
C GLY A 179 1.87 -2.59 -12.89
N VAL A 180 1.38 -1.40 -12.54
CA VAL A 180 -0.04 -1.12 -12.28
C VAL A 180 -0.50 0.06 -13.11
N VAL A 181 -1.78 0.02 -13.49
CA VAL A 181 -2.48 1.13 -14.13
C VAL A 181 -3.34 1.79 -13.07
N THR A 182 -3.15 3.09 -12.88
CA THR A 182 -3.68 3.85 -11.74
C THR A 182 -4.55 5.00 -12.19
N ASN A 183 -5.56 5.33 -11.41
CA ASN A 183 -6.29 6.58 -11.55
C ASN A 183 -6.73 7.10 -10.19
N TRP A 184 -7.23 8.32 -10.13
CA TRP A 184 -7.97 8.77 -8.94
C TRP A 184 -9.15 7.84 -8.71
N THR A 185 -9.38 7.44 -7.47
CA THR A 185 -10.46 6.49 -7.17
C THR A 185 -11.83 7.02 -7.57
N LEU A 186 -12.05 8.33 -7.48
CA LEU A 186 -13.29 8.94 -7.95
C LEU A 186 -13.44 8.86 -9.47
N VAL A 187 -12.35 8.91 -10.25
CA VAL A 187 -12.41 8.68 -11.70
C VAL A 187 -12.75 7.21 -11.96
N ALA A 188 -12.06 6.29 -11.28
CA ALA A 188 -12.28 4.84 -11.40
C ALA A 188 -13.73 4.40 -11.16
N LEU A 189 -14.40 5.05 -10.21
CA LEU A 189 -15.78 4.75 -9.84
C LEU A 189 -16.83 5.39 -10.75
N ASN A 190 -16.42 6.22 -11.72
CA ASN A 190 -17.33 7.09 -12.48
C ASN A 190 -17.03 7.11 -14.00
N HIS A 191 -16.41 6.04 -14.53
CA HIS A 191 -16.06 5.89 -15.95
C HIS A 191 -17.26 5.97 -16.91
N ASP A 192 -18.48 5.78 -16.41
CA ASP A 192 -19.75 5.84 -17.16
C ASP A 192 -20.46 7.20 -17.07
N THR A 193 -19.94 8.14 -16.27
CA THR A 193 -20.63 9.43 -16.00
C THR A 193 -20.05 10.63 -16.74
N GLN A 194 -18.91 10.46 -17.43
CA GLN A 194 -18.18 11.52 -18.12
C GLN A 194 -17.63 11.01 -19.46
N SER A 195 -16.95 11.88 -20.22
CA SER A 195 -16.09 11.41 -21.30
C SER A 195 -14.97 10.51 -20.77
N CYS A 196 -14.36 9.69 -21.63
CA CYS A 196 -13.27 8.79 -21.23
C CYS A 196 -12.14 9.58 -20.54
N MET A 197 -11.73 9.11 -19.37
CA MET A 197 -10.68 9.70 -18.54
C MET A 197 -9.56 8.68 -18.38
N ASP A 198 -8.61 8.74 -19.31
CA ASP A 198 -7.53 7.75 -19.38
C ASP A 198 -6.71 7.68 -18.07
N PRO A 199 -6.22 6.48 -17.71
CA PRO A 199 -5.42 6.28 -16.50
C PRO A 199 -3.96 6.73 -16.68
N ASN A 200 -3.22 6.66 -15.57
CA ASN A 200 -1.76 6.75 -15.52
C ASN A 200 -1.14 5.38 -15.19
N THR A 201 0.20 5.28 -15.11
CA THR A 201 0.91 4.01 -14.94
C THR A 201 2.08 4.10 -13.97
N ILE A 202 2.37 3.00 -13.29
CA ILE A 202 3.58 2.81 -12.49
C ILE A 202 4.22 1.48 -12.88
N THR A 203 5.49 1.53 -13.32
CA THR A 203 6.28 0.32 -13.64
C THR A 203 6.93 -0.21 -12.38
N ALA A 204 6.87 -1.53 -12.17
CA ALA A 204 7.59 -2.19 -11.10
C ALA A 204 7.86 -3.67 -11.43
N PRO A 205 9.01 -4.22 -11.00
CA PRO A 205 9.35 -5.62 -11.24
C PRO A 205 8.54 -6.56 -10.32
N VAL A 206 8.08 -6.08 -9.16
CA VAL A 206 7.30 -6.86 -8.18
C VAL A 206 6.08 -6.06 -7.71
N ILE A 207 4.91 -6.66 -7.86
CA ILE A 207 3.62 -6.13 -7.40
C ILE A 207 3.12 -7.05 -6.29
N ILE A 208 2.69 -6.46 -5.18
CA ILE A 208 2.07 -7.15 -4.05
C ILE A 208 0.62 -6.65 -3.95
N SER A 209 -0.36 -7.53 -4.19
CA SER A 209 -1.77 -7.18 -4.07
C SER A 209 -2.34 -7.70 -2.76
N ALA A 210 -2.88 -6.77 -1.97
CA ALA A 210 -3.45 -6.96 -0.64
C ALA A 210 -4.83 -6.28 -0.53
N THR A 211 -5.64 -6.34 -1.60
CA THR A 211 -6.89 -5.58 -1.74
C THR A 211 -8.07 -6.14 -0.94
N GLY A 212 -7.84 -7.17 -0.12
CA GLY A 212 -8.89 -7.85 0.62
C GLY A 212 -9.80 -8.67 -0.30
N HIS A 213 -10.96 -9.09 0.23
CA HIS A 213 -11.91 -9.94 -0.50
C HIS A 213 -13.19 -9.20 -0.93
N ASP A 214 -13.54 -8.09 -0.27
CA ASP A 214 -14.82 -7.40 -0.43
C ASP A 214 -14.65 -5.91 -0.77
N GLY A 215 -15.77 -5.26 -1.08
CA GLY A 215 -15.85 -3.85 -1.43
C GLY A 215 -15.67 -3.59 -2.93
N PRO A 216 -15.83 -2.32 -3.35
CA PRO A 216 -15.82 -1.95 -4.77
C PRO A 216 -14.53 -2.36 -5.51
N MET A 217 -13.41 -2.39 -4.80
CA MET A 217 -12.08 -2.73 -5.33
C MET A 217 -11.51 -4.03 -4.73
N GLY A 218 -12.33 -4.82 -4.03
CA GLY A 218 -11.89 -6.03 -3.35
C GLY A 218 -11.48 -7.14 -4.31
N ALA A 219 -10.43 -7.87 -3.96
CA ALA A 219 -9.84 -8.95 -4.75
C ALA A 219 -9.53 -8.56 -6.21
N PHE A 220 -9.11 -7.31 -6.41
CA PHE A 220 -8.95 -6.72 -7.73
C PHE A 220 -7.99 -7.54 -8.61
N SER A 221 -6.79 -7.84 -8.12
CA SER A 221 -5.77 -8.50 -8.93
C SER A 221 -6.13 -9.95 -9.20
N ALA A 222 -6.71 -10.65 -8.22
CA ALA A 222 -7.25 -12.00 -8.43
C ALA A 222 -8.33 -12.04 -9.53
N LYS A 223 -9.31 -11.12 -9.49
CA LYS A 223 -10.34 -10.98 -10.52
C LYS A 223 -9.74 -10.57 -11.87
N ARG A 224 -8.75 -9.67 -11.86
CA ARG A 224 -8.11 -9.18 -13.08
C ARG A 224 -7.32 -10.28 -13.77
N MET A 225 -6.66 -11.17 -13.04
CA MET A 225 -5.99 -12.35 -13.61
C MET A 225 -6.93 -13.22 -14.44
N VAL A 226 -8.19 -13.39 -14.02
CA VAL A 226 -9.18 -14.15 -14.80
C VAL A 226 -9.51 -13.42 -16.11
N SER A 227 -9.91 -12.15 -16.03
CA SER A 227 -10.27 -11.38 -17.22
C SER A 227 -9.10 -11.10 -18.18
N ALA A 228 -7.85 -11.11 -17.68
CA ALA A 228 -6.63 -11.00 -18.47
C ALA A 228 -6.11 -12.34 -19.02
N GLY A 229 -6.78 -13.46 -18.72
CA GLY A 229 -6.39 -14.79 -19.20
C GLY A 229 -5.15 -15.39 -18.53
N LEU A 230 -4.74 -14.86 -17.37
CA LEU A 230 -3.65 -15.39 -16.54
C LEU A 230 -4.11 -16.50 -15.58
N LEU A 231 -5.41 -16.55 -15.30
CA LEU A 231 -6.06 -17.55 -14.47
C LEU A 231 -7.35 -18.01 -15.15
N LYS A 232 -7.67 -19.31 -15.06
CA LYS A 232 -8.89 -19.84 -15.68
C LYS A 232 -10.16 -19.33 -14.97
N GLU A 233 -10.19 -19.44 -13.65
CA GLU A 233 -11.32 -19.10 -12.80
C GLU A 233 -10.86 -18.85 -11.36
N LEU A 234 -11.64 -18.13 -10.57
CA LEU A 234 -11.39 -17.92 -9.14
C LEU A 234 -11.70 -19.18 -8.33
N GLY A 235 -10.93 -19.40 -7.26
CA GLY A 235 -11.26 -20.42 -6.26
C GLY A 235 -12.53 -20.08 -5.48
N ASN A 236 -12.82 -18.79 -5.28
CA ASN A 236 -13.93 -18.23 -4.50
C ASN A 236 -13.85 -18.53 -2.99
N MET A 237 -13.81 -17.48 -2.17
CA MET A 237 -13.71 -17.59 -0.71
C MET A 237 -14.83 -18.47 -0.12
N ARG A 238 -14.48 -19.34 0.84
CA ARG A 238 -15.39 -20.29 1.49
C ARG A 238 -15.92 -19.78 2.82
N GLY A 239 -16.78 -20.59 3.45
CA GLY A 239 -17.34 -20.31 4.77
C GLY A 239 -16.31 -20.07 5.86
N LEU A 240 -16.75 -19.57 7.02
CA LEU A 240 -15.87 -19.18 8.12
C LEU A 240 -15.35 -20.41 8.87
N ASP A 241 -14.03 -20.55 8.94
CA ASP A 241 -13.31 -21.52 9.78
C ASP A 241 -11.93 -20.93 10.12
N MET A 242 -11.77 -20.37 11.33
CA MET A 242 -10.54 -19.69 11.75
C MET A 242 -9.32 -20.62 11.80
N ASN A 243 -9.51 -21.90 12.15
CA ASN A 243 -8.40 -22.84 12.31
C ASN A 243 -7.82 -23.24 10.95
N ARG A 244 -8.69 -23.38 9.94
CA ARG A 244 -8.26 -23.68 8.56
C ARG A 244 -7.83 -22.43 7.80
N ALA A 245 -8.55 -21.33 7.97
CA ALA A 245 -8.34 -20.10 7.22
C ALA A 245 -6.97 -19.47 7.50
N GLU A 246 -6.64 -19.22 8.77
CA GLU A 246 -5.45 -18.42 9.09
C GLU A 246 -4.13 -19.06 8.60
N PRO A 247 -3.87 -20.36 8.83
CA PRO A 247 -2.68 -21.01 8.29
C PRO A 247 -2.71 -21.12 6.76
N ALA A 248 -3.88 -21.34 6.15
CA ALA A 248 -3.99 -21.43 4.69
C ALA A 248 -3.57 -20.11 4.01
N ILE A 249 -4.00 -18.97 4.55
CA ILE A 249 -3.64 -17.65 4.01
C ILE A 249 -2.15 -17.35 4.20
N VAL A 250 -1.60 -17.61 5.39
CA VAL A 250 -0.18 -17.35 5.65
C VAL A 250 0.70 -18.25 4.77
N ASN A 251 0.47 -19.56 4.78
CA ASN A 251 1.28 -20.53 4.04
C ASN A 251 1.09 -20.42 2.52
N GLY A 252 -0.09 -19.99 2.07
CA GLY A 252 -0.39 -19.80 0.66
C GLY A 252 0.17 -18.50 0.06
N THR A 253 0.57 -17.52 0.88
CA THR A 253 1.07 -16.24 0.38
C THR A 253 2.33 -16.43 -0.45
N ARG A 254 2.28 -16.05 -1.74
CA ARG A 254 3.31 -16.35 -2.74
C ARG A 254 3.16 -15.48 -4.00
N GLU A 255 4.17 -15.54 -4.87
CA GLU A 255 4.05 -15.14 -6.28
C GLU A 255 3.09 -16.11 -7.00
N VAL A 256 1.87 -15.65 -7.32
CA VAL A 256 0.84 -16.51 -7.93
C VAL A 256 0.96 -16.57 -9.46
N THR A 257 1.58 -15.56 -10.05
CA THR A 257 1.99 -15.47 -11.46
C THR A 257 3.23 -14.58 -11.51
N PRO A 258 4.13 -14.71 -12.51
CA PRO A 258 5.35 -13.91 -12.55
C PRO A 258 5.08 -12.41 -12.33
N GLY A 259 5.71 -11.84 -11.31
CA GLY A 259 5.62 -10.43 -10.93
C GLY A 259 4.48 -10.05 -9.98
N LEU A 260 3.57 -10.97 -9.65
CA LEU A 260 2.42 -10.69 -8.78
C LEU A 260 2.38 -11.61 -7.57
N ILE A 261 2.56 -11.03 -6.39
CA ILE A 261 2.37 -11.67 -5.09
C ILE A 261 0.98 -11.34 -4.57
N LEU A 262 0.22 -12.36 -4.13
CA LEU A 262 -1.05 -12.15 -3.42
C LEU A 262 -0.89 -12.45 -1.94
N THR A 263 -1.48 -11.59 -1.10
CA THR A 263 -1.45 -11.71 0.35
C THR A 263 -2.78 -11.29 0.99
N GLY A 264 -2.94 -11.60 2.28
CA GLY A 264 -4.17 -11.34 3.01
C GLY A 264 -5.38 -12.01 2.40
N MET A 265 -6.56 -11.41 2.59
CA MET A 265 -7.83 -12.04 2.19
C MET A 265 -8.07 -12.08 0.67
N GLU A 266 -7.33 -11.33 -0.13
CA GLU A 266 -7.41 -11.44 -1.59
C GLU A 266 -7.00 -12.84 -2.07
N LEU A 267 -5.99 -13.43 -1.42
CA LEU A 267 -5.56 -14.79 -1.70
C LEU A 267 -6.66 -15.83 -1.45
N SER A 268 -7.60 -15.57 -0.54
CA SER A 268 -8.71 -16.48 -0.28
C SER A 268 -9.66 -16.61 -1.48
N GLU A 269 -9.84 -15.54 -2.26
CA GLU A 269 -10.65 -15.55 -3.48
C GLU A 269 -9.91 -16.25 -4.62
N HIS A 270 -8.59 -16.06 -4.70
CA HIS A 270 -7.75 -16.76 -5.66
C HIS A 270 -7.75 -18.28 -5.41
N ASP A 271 -7.40 -18.72 -4.21
CA ASP A 271 -7.20 -20.14 -3.87
C ASP A 271 -8.49 -20.86 -3.44
N GLY A 272 -9.55 -20.13 -3.09
CA GLY A 272 -10.79 -20.70 -2.57
C GLY A 272 -10.67 -21.22 -1.13
N SER A 273 -10.02 -20.45 -0.26
CA SER A 273 -9.81 -20.76 1.16
C SER A 273 -10.98 -20.28 2.05
N ASN A 274 -11.10 -20.86 3.25
CA ASN A 274 -12.01 -20.37 4.29
C ASN A 274 -11.66 -18.93 4.71
N ARG A 275 -12.67 -18.19 5.20
CA ARG A 275 -12.46 -16.89 5.87
C ARG A 275 -12.27 -17.05 7.37
N MET A 276 -11.56 -16.13 8.02
CA MET A 276 -11.37 -16.15 9.48
C MET A 276 -12.30 -15.21 10.27
N GLY A 277 -12.92 -14.22 9.62
CA GLY A 277 -13.75 -13.25 10.33
C GLY A 277 -12.92 -12.33 11.25
N PRO A 278 -13.34 -12.04 12.49
CA PRO A 278 -12.76 -10.98 13.32
C PRO A 278 -11.48 -11.39 14.07
N THR A 279 -10.52 -12.04 13.39
CA THR A 279 -9.16 -12.32 13.90
C THR A 279 -8.12 -11.92 12.85
N PHE A 280 -7.01 -11.33 13.30
CA PHE A 280 -6.10 -10.58 12.41
C PHE A 280 -4.68 -11.17 12.32
N GLY A 281 -4.40 -12.28 13.00
CA GLY A 281 -3.08 -12.91 13.02
C GLY A 281 -2.58 -13.30 11.63
N ALA A 282 -3.44 -13.88 10.81
CA ALA A 282 -3.12 -14.23 9.43
C ALA A 282 -2.79 -13.02 8.54
N MET A 283 -3.41 -11.86 8.77
CA MET A 283 -3.13 -10.67 7.97
C MET A 283 -1.71 -10.17 8.23
N ILE A 284 -1.28 -10.20 9.50
CA ILE A 284 0.10 -9.89 9.89
C ILE A 284 1.07 -10.91 9.28
N GLY A 285 0.83 -12.20 9.52
CA GLY A 285 1.72 -13.26 9.05
C GLY A 285 1.85 -13.33 7.53
N SER A 286 0.74 -13.18 6.80
CA SER A 286 0.75 -13.14 5.34
C SER A 286 1.43 -11.88 4.80
N GLY A 287 1.26 -10.72 5.42
CA GLY A 287 1.98 -9.51 5.04
C GLY A 287 3.50 -9.68 5.15
N ILE A 288 3.97 -10.24 6.28
CA ILE A 288 5.40 -10.54 6.49
C ILE A 288 5.90 -11.55 5.45
N LYS A 289 5.15 -12.63 5.21
CA LYS A 289 5.51 -13.63 4.18
C LYS A 289 5.59 -13.02 2.77
N ALA A 290 4.70 -12.10 2.42
CA ALA A 290 4.74 -11.40 1.14
C ALA A 290 6.01 -10.54 0.98
N ALA A 291 6.46 -9.90 2.06
CA ALA A 291 7.73 -9.16 2.07
C ALA A 291 8.93 -10.10 1.85
N GLU A 292 8.96 -11.27 2.48
CA GLU A 292 10.01 -12.28 2.26
C GLU A 292 10.05 -12.76 0.80
N GLU A 293 8.88 -13.03 0.20
CA GLU A 293 8.81 -13.44 -1.21
C GLU A 293 9.27 -12.33 -2.15
N ALA A 294 8.92 -11.07 -1.88
CA ALA A 294 9.38 -9.94 -2.66
C ALA A 294 10.90 -9.80 -2.60
N ILE A 295 11.50 -9.89 -1.40
CA ILE A 295 12.96 -9.87 -1.20
C ILE A 295 13.61 -11.01 -1.98
N ARG A 296 13.08 -12.24 -1.86
CA ARG A 296 13.60 -13.40 -2.59
C ARG A 296 13.62 -13.18 -4.10
N ILE A 297 12.55 -12.61 -4.68
CA ILE A 297 12.50 -12.32 -6.12
C ILE A 297 13.56 -11.27 -6.48
N LEU A 298 13.63 -10.16 -5.73
CA LEU A 298 14.57 -9.08 -5.99
C LEU A 298 16.04 -9.54 -5.89
N ASP A 299 16.37 -10.42 -4.94
CA ASP A 299 17.74 -10.91 -4.75
C ASP A 299 18.17 -11.96 -5.79
N THR A 300 17.21 -12.58 -6.47
CA THR A 300 17.46 -13.66 -7.45
C THR A 300 17.36 -13.19 -8.90
N THR A 301 17.14 -11.89 -9.14
CA THR A 301 16.83 -11.37 -10.47
C THR A 301 17.64 -10.12 -10.80
N GLU A 302 17.98 -9.97 -12.09
CA GLU A 302 18.61 -8.77 -12.62
C GLU A 302 17.51 -7.79 -13.06
N ILE A 303 17.55 -6.55 -12.56
CA ILE A 303 16.52 -5.54 -12.79
C ILE A 303 17.14 -4.31 -13.45
N VAL A 304 16.58 -3.90 -14.58
CA VAL A 304 16.97 -2.68 -15.31
C VAL A 304 15.72 -1.86 -15.61
N GLY A 305 15.68 -0.61 -15.14
CA GLY A 305 14.55 0.29 -15.38
C GLY A 305 13.20 -0.25 -14.87
N GLY A 306 13.20 -0.95 -13.74
CA GLY A 306 12.00 -1.55 -13.16
C GLY A 306 11.51 -2.83 -13.85
N LYS A 307 12.31 -3.41 -14.74
CA LYS A 307 11.99 -4.66 -15.46
C LYS A 307 13.00 -5.74 -15.12
N ILE A 308 12.51 -6.96 -14.91
CA ILE A 308 13.39 -8.13 -14.78
C ILE A 308 13.92 -8.52 -16.16
N VAL A 309 15.23 -8.53 -16.31
CA VAL A 309 15.93 -8.83 -17.58
C VAL A 309 16.73 -10.14 -17.52
N GLY A 310 16.90 -10.70 -16.34
CA GLY A 310 17.67 -11.93 -16.15
C GLY A 310 17.55 -12.49 -14.73
N LYS A 311 18.26 -13.59 -14.48
CA LYS A 311 18.43 -14.18 -13.15
C LYS A 311 19.85 -13.95 -12.67
N VAL A 312 20.02 -13.67 -11.38
CA VAL A 312 21.34 -13.65 -10.76
C VAL A 312 21.78 -15.10 -10.56
N SER A 313 22.99 -15.43 -11.03
CA SER A 313 23.60 -16.73 -10.74
C SER A 313 24.09 -16.70 -9.29
N ILE A 314 23.55 -17.57 -8.44
CA ILE A 314 23.99 -17.76 -7.05
C ILE A 314 25.10 -18.80 -7.01
#